data_AF-A0A0E9LTC9-F1
#
_entry.id   AF-A0A0E9LTC9-F1
#
_cell.length_a   1.000
_cell.length_b   1.000
_cell.length_c   1.000
_cell.angle_alpha   90.00
_cell.angle_beta   90.00
_cell.angle_gamma   90.00
#
_symmetry.space_group_name_H-M   'P 1'
#
loop_
_entity.id
_entity.type
_entity.pdbx_description
1 polymer ?
#
loop_
_entity_poly.entity_id
_entity_poly.type
_entity_poly.pdbx_seq_one_letter_code
_entity_poly.pdbx_strand_id
1 'polypeptide(L)'
;MATHPVLIHPMPPLIDYGNPASGCPPLEVPFYNNTIDATTYLWEFGDGRMSHDPSPIHTYQTPGTYNVRLTATGPEVHPSQKI
;
A
#
# COMPACT_ATOMS: atom_id res chain seq x y z
N MET A 1 2.36 -17.38 35.79
CA MET A 1 2.01 -16.14 35.06
C MET A 1 1.73 -16.53 33.63
N ALA A 2 0.55 -16.23 33.10
CA ALA A 2 0.19 -16.52 31.71
C ALA A 2 0.04 -15.18 30.97
N THR A 3 0.82 -14.98 29.93
CA THR A 3 0.75 -13.79 29.07
C THR A 3 -0.17 -14.08 27.89
N HIS A 4 -1.12 -13.18 27.65
CA HIS A 4 -1.99 -13.21 26.47
C HIS A 4 -1.48 -12.16 25.48
N PRO A 5 -1.14 -12.54 24.23
CA PRO A 5 -0.72 -11.56 23.23
C PRO A 5 -1.91 -10.68 22.82
N VAL A 6 -1.66 -9.37 22.69
CA VAL A 6 -2.57 -8.43 22.04
C VAL A 6 -2.14 -8.30 20.59
N LEU A 7 -3.03 -8.62 19.66
CA LEU A 7 -2.80 -8.46 18.22
C LEU A 7 -3.13 -7.02 17.83
N ILE A 8 -2.13 -6.28 17.34
CA ILE A 8 -2.36 -4.97 16.71
C ILE A 8 -2.37 -5.22 15.21
N HIS A 9 -3.53 -5.11 14.59
CA HIS A 9 -3.65 -5.19 13.14
C HIS A 9 -3.06 -3.91 12.52
N PRO A 10 -2.28 -4.02 11.41
CA PRO A 10 -1.86 -2.83 10.68
C PRO A 10 -3.09 -1.99 10.33
N MET A 11 -2.96 -0.67 10.50
CA MET A 11 -4.03 0.26 10.13
C MET A 11 -4.36 0.02 8.65
N PRO A 12 -5.66 -0.02 8.25
CA PRO A 12 -6.01 -0.25 6.86
C PRO A 12 -5.22 0.68 5.94
N PRO A 13 -4.69 0.17 4.81
CA PRO A 13 -3.82 0.94 3.95
C PRO A 13 -4.52 2.21 3.49
N LEU A 14 -4.00 3.37 3.90
CA LEU A 14 -4.47 4.66 3.41
C LEU A 14 -3.80 4.88 2.05
N ILE A 15 -4.53 4.57 0.99
CA ILE A 15 -4.07 4.80 -0.37
C ILE A 15 -4.34 6.26 -0.75
N ASP A 16 -3.30 6.93 -1.22
CA ASP A 16 -3.41 8.23 -1.88
C ASP A 16 -2.78 8.15 -3.29
N TYR A 17 -3.36 8.88 -4.24
CA TYR A 17 -2.90 8.93 -5.63
C TYR A 17 -2.64 10.37 -6.03
N GLY A 18 -1.49 10.64 -6.65
CA GLY A 18 -1.20 11.97 -7.16
C GLY A 18 -2.01 12.33 -8.42
N ASN A 19 -1.98 13.62 -8.76
CA ASN A 19 -2.53 14.15 -10.01
C ASN A 19 -1.57 13.83 -11.18
N PRO A 20 -2.04 13.26 -12.31
CA PRO A 20 -3.44 13.08 -12.71
C PRO A 20 -4.02 11.69 -12.42
N ALA A 21 -5.20 11.67 -11.79
CA ALA A 21 -6.03 10.45 -11.64
C ALA A 21 -6.85 10.12 -12.91
N SER A 22 -6.76 10.96 -13.95
CA SER A 22 -7.43 10.76 -15.23
C SER A 22 -6.70 11.49 -16.36
N GLY A 23 -6.68 10.92 -17.56
CA GLY A 23 -6.01 11.51 -18.72
C GLY A 23 -5.89 10.53 -19.89
N CYS A 24 -5.25 10.98 -20.98
CA CYS A 24 -4.95 10.12 -22.12
C CYS A 24 -3.70 9.26 -21.86
N PRO A 25 -3.68 8.00 -22.30
CA PRO A 25 -2.46 7.20 -22.25
C PRO A 25 -1.32 7.76 -23.12
N PRO A 26 -0.06 7.58 -22.71
CA PRO A 26 0.37 6.99 -21.45
C PRO A 26 0.11 7.94 -20.28
N LEU A 27 -0.59 7.45 -19.25
CA LEU A 27 -0.89 8.22 -18.03
C LEU A 27 0.01 7.71 -16.91
N GLU A 28 0.89 8.57 -16.43
CA GLU A 28 1.75 8.30 -15.29
C GLU A 28 1.08 8.74 -13.99
N VAL A 29 0.93 7.82 -13.04
CA VAL A 29 0.27 8.05 -11.75
C VAL A 29 1.23 7.67 -10.63
N PRO A 30 1.59 8.60 -9.73
CA PRO A 30 2.35 8.28 -8.52
C PRO A 30 1.40 7.75 -7.43
N PHE A 31 1.81 6.67 -6.78
CA PHE A 31 1.10 6.00 -5.71
C PHE A 31 1.83 6.24 -4.39
N TYR A 32 1.12 6.72 -3.37
CA TYR A 32 1.71 6.99 -2.06
C TYR A 32 1.18 6.01 -1.03
N ASN A 33 2.10 5.31 -0.36
CA ASN A 33 1.78 4.55 0.84
C ASN A 33 1.97 5.43 2.08
N ASN A 34 0.89 5.68 2.82
CA ASN A 34 0.92 6.35 4.12
C ASN A 34 0.72 5.37 5.30
N THR A 35 0.83 4.05 5.06
CA THR A 35 0.72 3.03 6.12
C THR A 35 1.91 3.13 7.07
N ILE A 36 1.63 3.14 8.38
CA ILE A 36 2.62 3.14 9.45
C ILE A 36 2.95 1.69 9.83
N ASP A 37 4.21 1.42 10.18
CA ASP A 37 4.71 0.11 10.64
C ASP A 37 4.58 -1.06 9.65
N ALA A 38 4.45 -0.78 8.35
CA ALA A 38 4.52 -1.80 7.31
C ALA A 38 5.96 -2.09 6.88
N THR A 39 6.32 -3.37 6.78
CA THR A 39 7.63 -3.86 6.32
C THR A 39 7.62 -4.32 4.87
N THR A 40 6.47 -4.77 4.36
CA THR A 40 6.33 -5.21 2.97
C THR A 40 5.10 -4.61 2.32
N TYR A 41 5.21 -4.33 1.04
CA TYR A 41 4.17 -3.72 0.22
C TYR A 41 3.91 -4.58 -1.01
N LEU A 42 2.65 -4.68 -1.40
CA LEU A 42 2.23 -5.22 -2.67
C LEU A 42 1.15 -4.32 -3.25
N TRP A 43 1.52 -3.63 -4.32
CA TRP A 43 0.62 -2.86 -5.16
C TRP A 43 0.13 -3.73 -6.31
N GLU A 44 -1.17 -3.76 -6.51
CA GLU A 44 -1.84 -4.35 -7.67
C GLU A 44 -2.58 -3.25 -8.40
N PHE A 45 -2.11 -2.88 -9.60
CA PHE A 45 -2.63 -1.71 -10.32
C PHE A 45 -3.92 -1.99 -11.11
N GLY A 46 -4.40 -3.23 -11.12
CA GLY A 46 -5.63 -3.62 -11.83
C GLY A 46 -5.47 -3.80 -13.35
N ASP A 47 -4.29 -3.52 -13.92
CA ASP A 47 -3.93 -3.78 -15.32
C ASP A 47 -3.10 -5.07 -15.51
N GLY A 48 -2.93 -5.83 -14.43
CA GLY A 48 -2.11 -7.04 -14.37
C GLY A 48 -0.66 -6.82 -13.95
N ARG A 49 -0.23 -5.56 -13.76
CA ARG A 49 1.09 -5.24 -13.21
C ARG A 49 1.03 -5.03 -11.70
N MET A 50 2.18 -5.26 -11.07
CA MET A 50 2.35 -5.17 -9.62
C MET A 50 3.66 -4.47 -9.27
N SER A 51 3.75 -3.90 -8.06
CA SER A 51 5.01 -3.38 -7.49
C SER A 51 5.13 -3.75 -6.02
N HIS A 52 6.37 -3.92 -5.56
CA HIS A 52 6.72 -4.12 -4.15
C HIS A 52 7.36 -2.87 -3.51
N ASP A 53 7.48 -1.79 -4.29
CA ASP A 53 8.00 -0.52 -3.78
C ASP A 53 7.00 0.09 -2.80
N PRO A 54 7.46 0.82 -1.78
CA PRO A 54 6.58 1.49 -0.84
C PRO A 54 5.66 2.51 -1.54
N SER A 55 6.22 3.35 -2.42
CA SER A 55 5.48 4.38 -3.16
C SER A 55 5.91 4.38 -4.64
N PRO A 56 5.33 3.49 -5.48
CA PRO A 56 5.71 3.36 -6.88
C PRO A 56 5.11 4.45 -7.77
N ILE A 57 5.68 4.60 -8.96
CA ILE A 57 5.06 5.31 -10.08
C ILE A 57 4.64 4.25 -11.10
N HIS A 58 3.39 4.31 -11.57
CA HIS A 58 2.87 3.36 -12.55
C HIS A 58 2.29 4.08 -13.77
N THR A 59 2.54 3.51 -14.96
CA THR A 59 2.12 4.08 -16.23
C THR A 59 1.05 3.21 -16.89
N TYR A 60 -0.16 3.76 -17.02
CA TYR A 60 -1.26 3.13 -17.74
C TYR A 60 -1.15 3.41 -19.24
N GLN A 61 -0.94 2.37 -20.03
CA GLN A 61 -0.77 2.45 -21.49
C GLN A 61 -2.08 2.34 -22.27
N THR A 62 -3.10 1.76 -21.66
CA THR A 62 -4.41 1.52 -22.29
C THR A 62 -5.51 2.30 -21.58
N PRO A 63 -6.45 2.92 -22.31
CA PRO A 63 -7.61 3.55 -21.68
C PRO A 63 -8.43 2.49 -20.95
N GLY A 64 -8.86 2.80 -19.73
CA GLY A 64 -9.65 1.90 -18.90
C GLY A 64 -9.83 2.44 -17.50
N THR A 65 -10.72 1.79 -16.75
CA THR A 65 -10.86 2.01 -15.31
C THR A 65 -10.15 0.88 -14.59
N TYR A 66 -9.20 1.22 -13.72
CA TYR A 66 -8.38 0.26 -13.01
C TYR A 66 -8.62 0.35 -11.51
N ASN A 67 -8.89 -0.80 -10.88
CA ASN A 67 -9.05 -0.89 -9.43
C ASN A 67 -7.68 -1.19 -8.82
N VAL A 68 -7.14 -0.23 -8.07
CA VAL A 68 -5.82 -0.37 -7.44
C VAL A 68 -5.97 -0.87 -6.01
N ARG A 69 -5.17 -1.88 -5.64
CA ARG A 69 -5.12 -2.44 -4.29
C ARG A 69 -3.70 -2.34 -3.74
N LEU A 70 -3.60 -1.93 -2.48
CA LEU A 70 -2.37 -2.01 -1.69
C LEU A 70 -2.57 -3.06 -0.60
N THR A 71 -1.64 -4.00 -0.50
CA THR A 71 -1.50 -4.91 0.64
C THR A 71 -0.20 -4.54 1.37
N ALA A 72 -0.32 -4.04 2.59
CA ALA A 72 0.80 -3.70 3.45
C ALA A 72 0.84 -4.69 4.62
N THR A 73 2.00 -5.32 4.84
CA THR A 73 2.22 -6.22 5.99
C THR A 73 3.33 -5.65 6.83
N GLY A 74 3.08 -5.48 8.13
CA GLY A 74 4.06 -5.04 9.13
C GLY A 74 4.73 -6.20 9.85
N PRO A 75 5.85 -5.97 10.55
CA PRO A 75 6.40 -6.97 11.44
C PRO A 75 5.46 -7.05 12.65
N GLU A 76 4.99 -8.24 12.99
CA GLU A 76 4.22 -8.48 14.23
C GLU A 76 5.13 -8.33 15.46
N VAL A 77 5.64 -7.12 15.73
CA VAL A 77 6.46 -6.84 16.90
C VAL A 77 5.87 -5.66 17.66
N HIS A 78 5.43 -5.97 18.88
CA HIS A 78 5.05 -4.97 19.87
C HIS A 78 6.22 -4.80 20.84
N PRO A 79 7.14 -3.83 20.65
CA PRO A 79 8.02 -3.41 21.73
C PRO A 79 7.29 -2.37 22.57
N SER A 80 7.32 -2.60 23.89
CA SER A 80 7.07 -1.63 24.99
C SER A 80 5.70 -1.69 25.67
N GLN A 81 5.64 -2.40 26.79
CA GLN A 81 5.20 -1.71 28.01
C GLN A 81 6.36 -1.71 29.01
N LYS A 82 6.93 -0.52 29.17
CA LYS A 82 7.88 -0.18 30.22
C LYS A 82 7.09 -0.19 31.54
N ILE A 83 7.56 -1.04 32.44
CA ILE A 83 7.42 -1.14 33.91
C ILE A 83 6.48 -0.12 34.56
#